data_AF-A0A524LSZ3-F1
#
_entry.id   AF-A0A524LSZ3-F1
#
_cell.length_a   1.000
_cell.length_b   1.000
_cell.length_c   1.000
_cell.angle_alpha   90.00
_cell.angle_beta   90.00
_cell.angle_gamma   90.00
#
_symmetry.space_group_name_H-M   'P 1'
#
loop_
_entity.id
_entity.type
_entity.pdbx_description
1 polymer ?
#
loop_
_entity_poly.entity_id
_entity_poly.type
_entity_poly.pdbx_seq_one_letter_code
_entity_poly.pdbx_strand_id
1 'polypeptide(L)' 'PYTIGGDIILSVDGVEVRKISDILIHLQRGKSVGDEMVLEILRDGRTTNFVIVLGERPNGE' A
#
# COMPACT_ATOMS: atom_id res chain seq x y z
N PRO A 1 17.41 16.28 0.25
CA PRO A 1 17.61 15.11 -0.64
C PRO A 1 16.69 13.96 -0.23
N TYR A 2 15.59 13.75 -0.96
CA TYR A 2 14.75 12.58 -0.74
C TYR A 2 15.53 11.36 -1.20
N THR A 3 15.86 10.46 -0.28
CA THR A 3 16.45 9.17 -0.62
C THR A 3 15.46 8.44 -1.52
N ILE A 4 15.77 8.26 -2.80
CA ILE A 4 15.00 7.41 -3.73
C ILE A 4 15.30 5.93 -3.43
N GLY A 5 15.36 5.58 -2.14
CA GLY A 5 15.61 4.23 -1.61
C GLY A 5 14.38 3.65 -0.92
N GLY A 6 13.20 4.14 -1.29
CA GLY A 6 11.91 3.61 -0.84
C GLY A 6 11.20 2.85 -1.96
N ASP A 7 10.15 2.15 -1.60
CA ASP A 7 9.32 1.41 -2.56
C ASP A 7 8.34 2.33 -3.26
N ILE A 8 8.04 2.01 -4.52
CA ILE A 8 6.92 2.62 -5.22
C ILE A 8 5.79 1.61 -5.23
N ILE A 9 4.67 1.93 -4.59
CA ILE A 9 3.45 1.13 -4.66
C ILE A 9 2.79 1.38 -6.02
N LEU A 10 2.61 0.31 -6.80
CA LEU A 10 2.00 0.32 -8.12
C LEU A 10 0.51 -0.05 -8.06
N SER A 11 0.15 -1.01 -7.20
CA SER A 11 -1.25 -1.43 -7.02
C SER A 11 -1.54 -1.96 -5.61
N VAL A 12 -2.82 -1.87 -5.21
CA VAL A 12 -3.36 -2.48 -3.98
C VAL A 12 -4.54 -3.37 -4.34
N ASP A 13 -4.49 -4.64 -3.97
CA ASP A 13 -5.47 -5.68 -4.38
C ASP A 13 -5.77 -5.68 -5.90
N GLY A 14 -4.74 -5.44 -6.71
CA GLY A 14 -4.88 -5.34 -8.17
C GLY A 14 -5.50 -4.04 -8.70
N VAL A 15 -5.83 -3.09 -7.81
CA VAL A 15 -6.27 -1.74 -8.18
C VAL A 15 -5.05 -0.83 -8.32
N GLU A 16 -4.85 -0.28 -9.52
CA GLU A 16 -3.74 0.63 -9.81
C GLU A 16 -3.76 1.87 -8.90
N VAL A 17 -2.60 2.20 -8.33
CA VAL A 17 -2.40 3.37 -7.47
C VAL A 17 -1.69 4.46 -8.26
N ARG A 18 -2.34 5.62 -8.40
CA ARG A 18 -1.73 6.80 -9.06
C ARG A 18 -1.29 7.86 -8.06
N LYS A 19 -1.90 7.85 -6.87
CA LYS A 19 -1.68 8.82 -5.79
C LYS A 19 -2.11 8.22 -4.46
N ILE A 20 -1.59 8.77 -3.36
CA ILE A 20 -1.86 8.30 -2.01
C ILE A 20 -3.36 8.24 -1.66
N SER A 21 -4.19 9.12 -2.23
CA SER A 21 -5.64 9.10 -1.99
C SER A 21 -6.30 7.83 -2.49
N ASP A 22 -5.76 7.18 -3.53
CA ASP A 22 -6.33 5.96 -4.09
C ASP A 22 -6.23 4.82 -3.07
N ILE A 23 -5.09 4.73 -2.37
CA ILE A 23 -4.89 3.79 -1.26
C ILE A 23 -5.86 4.08 -0.11
N LEU A 24 -5.96 5.35 0.32
CA LEU A 24 -6.85 5.73 1.42
C LEU A 24 -8.32 5.42 1.12
N ILE A 25 -8.76 5.69 -0.12
CA ILE A 25 -10.12 5.39 -0.57
C ILE A 25 -10.36 3.87 -0.60
N HIS A 26 -9.39 3.08 -1.07
CA HIS A 26 -9.48 1.62 -1.09
C HIS A 26 -9.65 1.06 0.33
N LEU A 27 -8.81 1.49 1.26
CA LEU A 27 -8.89 1.10 2.67
C LEU A 27 -10.25 1.47 3.28
N GLN A 28 -10.71 2.71 3.07
CA GLN A 28 -11.97 3.20 3.64
C GLN A 28 -13.21 2.48 3.12
N ARG A 29 -13.19 2.00 1.86
CA ARG A 29 -14.37 1.42 1.21
C ARG A 29 -14.50 -0.08 1.40
N GLY A 30 -13.40 -0.80 1.56
CA GLY A 30 -13.41 -2.25 1.39
C GLY A 30 -12.55 -3.03 2.36
N LYS A 31 -11.96 -2.40 3.38
CA LYS A 31 -11.05 -3.09 4.31
C LYS A 31 -11.33 -2.77 5.77
N SER A 32 -11.07 -3.77 6.59
CA SER A 32 -11.11 -3.73 8.05
C SER A 32 -9.74 -4.08 8.63
N VAL A 33 -9.56 -3.78 9.92
CA VAL A 33 -8.39 -4.22 10.69
C VAL A 33 -8.34 -5.75 10.68
N GLY A 34 -7.15 -6.30 10.43
CA GLY A 34 -6.92 -7.74 10.32
C GLY A 34 -7.12 -8.31 8.91
N ASP A 35 -7.68 -7.54 7.96
CA ASP A 35 -7.79 -8.00 6.58
C ASP A 35 -6.41 -8.11 5.92
N GLU A 36 -6.27 -9.10 5.03
CA GLU A 36 -5.13 -9.18 4.12
C GLU A 36 -5.29 -8.20 2.96
N MET A 37 -4.17 -7.64 2.49
CA MET A 37 -4.10 -6.81 1.30
C MET A 37 -2.85 -7.18 0.49
N VAL A 38 -3.02 -7.33 -0.83
CA VAL A 38 -1.91 -7.54 -1.75
C VAL A 38 -1.35 -6.18 -2.18
N LEU A 39 -0.06 -5.96 -1.96
CA LEU A 39 0.68 -4.81 -2.48
C LEU A 39 1.55 -5.25 -3.65
N GLU A 40 1.45 -4.54 -4.77
CA GLU A 40 2.45 -4.60 -5.83
C GLU A 40 3.39 -3.41 -5.68
N ILE A 41 4.69 -3.66 -5.58
CA ILE A 41 5.70 -2.61 -5.47
C ILE A 41 6.79 -2.75 -6.54
N LEU A 42 7.41 -1.62 -6.87
CA LEU A 42 8.67 -1.53 -7.58
C LEU A 42 9.80 -1.24 -6.57
N ARG A 43 10.73 -2.19 -6.42
CA ARG A 43 11.95 -2.09 -5.59
C ARG A 43 13.14 -2.57 -6.41
N ASP A 44 14.22 -1.78 -6.44
CA ASP A 44 15.46 -2.11 -7.18
C ASP A 44 15.25 -2.51 -8.66
N GLY A 45 14.30 -1.84 -9.32
CA GLY A 45 13.96 -2.09 -10.72
C GLY A 45 13.17 -3.38 -10.97
N ARG A 46 12.68 -4.05 -9.92
CA ARG A 46 11.86 -5.26 -10.02
C ARG A 46 10.49 -5.04 -9.38
N THR A 47 9.47 -5.56 -10.04
CA THR A 47 8.11 -5.60 -9.50
C THR A 47 7.92 -6.85 -8.65
N THR A 48 7.32 -6.73 -7.48
CA THR A 48 7.03 -7.87 -6.59
C THR A 48 5.72 -7.65 -5.84
N ASN A 49 4.99 -8.74 -5.61
CA ASN A 49 3.77 -8.75 -4.82
C ASN A 49 4.02 -9.26 -3.41
N PHE A 50 3.45 -8.57 -2.41
CA PHE A 50 3.51 -8.96 -1.01
C PHE A 50 2.11 -8.94 -0.41
N VAL A 51 1.77 -9.98 0.36
CA VAL A 51 0.56 -9.98 1.19
C VAL A 51 0.92 -9.35 2.54
N ILE A 52 0.15 -8.35 2.95
CA ILE A 52 0.26 -7.72 4.27
C ILE A 52 -1.05 -7.86 5.03
N VAL A 53 -0.98 -7.81 6.36
CA VAL A 53 -2.15 -7.74 7.24
C VAL A 53 -2.33 -6.31 7.72
N LEU A 54 -3.54 -5.76 7.60
CA LEU A 54 -3.84 -4.40 7.98
C LEU A 54 -3.92 -4.24 9.51
N GLY A 55 -3.05 -3.38 10.05
CA GLY A 55 -3.10 -2.99 11.46
C GLY A 55 -4.09 -1.85 11.72
N GLU A 56 -4.43 -1.66 13.00
CA GLU A 56 -5.16 -0.46 13.43
C GLU A 56 -4.35 0.80 13.08
N ARG A 57 -5.05 1.85 12.63
CA ARG A 57 -4.41 3.15 12.42
C ARG A 57 -3.96 3.66 13.80
N PRO A 58 -2.67 3.99 14.01
CA PRO A 58 -2.23 4.57 15.26
C PRO A 58 -3.02 5.86 15.51
N ASN A 59 -3.65 5.95 16.68
CA ASN A 59 -4.19 7.22 17.15
C ASN A 59 -2.97 8.11 17.42
N GLY A 60 -2.77 9.13 16.58
CA GLY A 60 -1.54 9.93 16.60
C GLY A 60 -1.25 10.47 18.00
N GLU A 61 -0.04 10.21 18.49
CA GLU A 61 0.64 11.11 19.43
C GLU A 61 1.28 12.26 18.65
#